data_AF-A0A0Q3QNC4-F1
#
_entry.id   AF-A0A0Q3QNC4-F1
#
_cell.length_a   1.000
_cell.length_b   1.000
_cell.length_c   1.000
_cell.angle_alpha   90.00
_cell.angle_beta   90.00
_cell.angle_gamma   90.00
#
_symmetry.space_group_name_H-M   'P 1'
#
loop_
_entity.id
_entity.type
_entity.pdbx_description
1 polymer ?
#
loop_
_entity_poly.entity_id
_entity_poly.type
_entity_poly.pdbx_seq_one_letter_code
_entity_poly.pdbx_strand_id
1 'polypeptide(L)' 'MEDRQGNRGRIVIAASQVAGTYFLPQKLLSFTEAYPDLKVDIQTRTDEEIEKLVQTGAVDIGLT' A
#
# COMPACT_ATOMS: atom_id res chain seq x y z
N MET A 1 -0.82 -15.46 20.51
CA MET A 1 -0.89 -13.99 20.46
C MET A 1 0.31 -13.58 19.60
N GLU A 2 0.20 -12.95 18.44
CA GLU A 2 -0.65 -11.83 18.08
C GLU A 2 -1.25 -12.02 16.68
N ASP A 3 -2.57 -11.88 16.61
CA ASP A 3 -3.33 -11.67 15.39
C ASP A 3 -2.84 -10.36 14.76
N ARG A 4 -2.18 -10.41 13.59
CA ARG A 4 -1.87 -9.22 12.78
C ARG A 4 -3.15 -8.72 12.12
N GLN A 5 -4.10 -8.32 12.97
CA GLN A 5 -5.34 -7.70 12.57
C GLN A 5 -4.99 -6.34 11.98
N GLY A 6 -4.60 -6.34 10.70
CA GLY A 6 -4.47 -5.14 9.88
C GLY A 6 -5.67 -4.26 10.15
N ASN A 7 -5.37 -3.03 10.55
CA ASN A 7 -6.29 -1.99 10.97
C ASN A 7 -7.58 -2.06 10.14
N ARG A 8 -8.65 -2.67 10.67
CA ARG A 8 -9.77 -3.21 9.88
C ARG A 8 -10.41 -2.07 9.06
N GLY A 9 -10.12 -2.04 7.75
CA GLY A 9 -10.61 -1.03 6.81
C GLY A 9 -9.56 -0.06 6.26
N ARG A 10 -8.25 -0.24 6.50
CA ARG A 10 -7.20 0.59 5.87
C ARG A 10 -5.96 -0.20 5.45
N ILE A 11 -5.44 0.08 4.25
CA ILE A 11 -4.13 -0.37 3.75
C ILE A 11 -3.31 0.85 3.33
N VAL A 12 -2.05 0.89 3.75
CA VAL A 12 -1.07 1.89 3.37
C VAL A 12 -0.02 1.28 2.45
N ILE A 13 0.14 1.84 1.25
CA ILE A 13 1.06 1.38 0.21
C ILE A 13 2.11 2.46 -0.04
N ALA A 14 3.39 2.11 0.02
CA ALA A 14 4.47 2.94 -0.51
C ALA A 14 4.88 2.41 -1.89
N ALA A 15 5.01 3.29 -2.88
CA ALA A 15 5.35 2.91 -4.25
C ALA A 15 6.38 3.83 -4.89
N SER A 16 7.18 3.31 -5.82
CA SER A 16 8.02 4.13 -6.70
C SER A 16 7.15 5.01 -7.60
N GLN A 17 7.73 6.08 -8.17
CA GLN A 17 6.97 6.98 -9.05
C GLN A 17 6.40 6.24 -10.28
N VAL A 18 7.17 5.32 -10.85
CA VAL A 18 6.75 4.52 -12.01
C VAL A 18 5.61 3.59 -11.62
N ALA A 19 5.78 2.82 -10.54
CA ALA A 19 4.76 1.88 -10.08
C ALA A 19 3.47 2.59 -9.67
N GLY A 20 3.59 3.71 -8.95
CA GLY A 20 2.46 4.54 -8.52
C GLY A 20 1.67 5.14 -9.68
N THR A 21 2.34 5.48 -10.77
CA THR A 21 1.71 6.13 -11.94
C THR A 21 1.10 5.13 -12.91
N TYR A 22 1.77 4.00 -13.16
CA TYR A 22 1.41 3.12 -14.27
C TYR A 22 0.76 1.80 -13.83
N PHE A 23 1.14 1.28 -12.67
CA PHE A 23 0.66 -0.01 -12.19
C PHE A 23 -0.56 0.13 -11.27
N LEU A 24 -0.47 1.02 -10.28
CA LEU A 24 -1.50 1.16 -9.25
C LEU A 24 -2.88 1.55 -9.80
N PRO A 25 -3.04 2.53 -10.71
CA PRO A 25 -4.38 2.93 -11.16
C PRO A 25 -5.19 1.79 -11.79
N GLN A 26 -4.52 0.90 -12.54
CA GLN A 26 -5.17 -0.23 -13.19
C GLN A 26 -5.64 -1.31 -12.20
N LYS A 27 -4.92 -1.46 -11.07
CA LYS A 27 -5.23 -2.46 -10.04
C LYS A 27 -6.18 -1.95 -8.97
N LEU A 28 -6.10 -0.66 -8.64
CA LEU A 28 -6.91 -0.05 -7.59
C LEU A 28 -8.38 0.01 -7.95
N LEU A 29 -8.74 0.22 -9.22
CA LEU A 29 -10.14 0.30 -9.62
C LEU A 29 -10.89 -0.97 -9.22
N SER A 30 -10.48 -2.13 -9.74
CA SER A 30 -11.11 -3.41 -9.42
C SER A 30 -10.99 -3.79 -7.94
N PHE A 31 -9.91 -3.37 -7.27
CA PHE A 31 -9.72 -3.64 -5.85
C PHE A 31 -10.69 -2.82 -4.97
N THR A 32 -10.85 -1.54 -5.24
CA THR A 32 -11.75 -0.65 -4.49
C THR A 32 -13.23 -1.00 -4.74
N GLU A 33 -13.57 -1.49 -5.94
CA GLU A 33 -14.89 -2.05 -6.23
C GLU A 33 -15.18 -3.34 -5.46
N ALA A 34 -14.19 -4.23 -5.34
CA ALA A 34 -14.33 -5.49 -4.61
C ALA A 34 -14.33 -5.31 -3.09
N TYR A 35 -13.67 -4.26 -2.59
CA TYR A 35 -13.50 -3.97 -1.16
C TYR A 35 -13.89 -2.51 -0.85
N PRO A 36 -15.19 -2.15 -0.92
CA PRO A 36 -15.64 -0.76 -0.77
C PRO A 36 -15.40 -0.18 0.62
N ASP A 37 -15.32 -1.02 1.65
CA ASP A 37 -15.07 -0.60 3.04
C ASP A 37 -13.57 -0.42 3.35
N LEU A 38 -12.71 -0.66 2.37
CA LEU A 38 -11.26 -0.61 2.52
C LEU A 38 -10.69 0.69 1.97
N LYS A 39 -10.16 1.53 2.86
CA LYS A 39 -9.42 2.72 2.48
C LYS A 39 -7.99 2.36 2.05
N VAL A 40 -7.61 2.75 0.84
CA VAL A 40 -6.24 2.58 0.35
C VAL A 40 -5.53 3.93 0.33
N ASP A 41 -4.46 4.08 1.11
CA ASP A 41 -3.60 5.26 1.10
C ASP A 41 -2.28 4.93 0.39
N ILE A 42 -1.91 5.76 -0.58
CA ILE A 42 -0.73 5.53 -1.42
C ILE A 42 0.25 6.69 -1.25
N GLN A 43 1.52 6.34 -1.10
CA GLN A 43 2.61 7.30 -0.93
C GLN A 43 3.71 7.01 -1.95
N THR A 44 4.10 8.01 -2.74
CA THR A 44 5.26 7.89 -3.63
C THR A 44 6.56 8.11 -2.84
N ARG A 45 7.49 7.17 -2.91
CA ARG A 45 8.76 7.16 -2.13
C ARG A 45 9.90 6.61 -2.97
N THR A 46 11.15 6.81 -2.53
CA THR A 46 12.31 6.14 -3.13
C THR A 46 12.38 4.68 -2.66
N ASP A 47 13.11 3.83 -3.39
CA ASP A 47 13.23 2.40 -3.04
C ASP A 47 13.80 2.19 -1.62
N GLU A 48 14.83 2.98 -1.26
CA GLU A 48 15.44 2.96 0.07
C GLU A 48 14.44 3.33 1.18
N GLU A 49 13.58 4.32 0.93
CA GLU A 49 12.53 4.71 1.86
C GLU A 49 11.45 3.63 1.97
N ILE A 50 11.05 3.01 0.85
CA ILE A 50 10.06 1.94 0.80
C ILE A 50 10.52 0.77 1.66
N GLU A 51 11.76 0.31 1.47
CA GLU A 51 12.32 -0.81 2.25
C GLU A 51 12.26 -0.51 3.75
N LYS A 52 12.70 0.69 4.16
CA LYS A 52 12.66 1.11 5.57
C LYS A 52 11.23 1.17 6.11
N LEU A 53 10.28 1.69 5.34
CA LEU A 53 8.88 1.79 5.75
C LEU A 53 8.23 0.42 5.94
N VAL A 54 8.55 -0.55 5.07
CA VAL A 54 8.08 -1.93 5.19
C VAL A 54 8.70 -2.62 6.41
N GLN A 55 10.02 -2.50 6.59
CA GLN A 55 10.74 -3.10 7.72
C GLN A 55 10.23 -2.59 9.08
N THR A 56 9.88 -1.30 9.14
CA THR A 56 9.34 -0.67 10.36
C THR A 56 7.84 -0.92 10.55
N GLY A 57 7.15 -1.51 9.58
CA GLY A 57 5.70 -1.67 9.61
C GLY A 57 4.93 -0.36 9.49
N ALA A 58 5.57 0.72 9.05
CA ALA A 58 4.95 2.01 8.81
C ALA A 58 4.04 2.02 7.57
N VAL A 59 4.26 1.07 6.66
CA VAL A 59 3.37 0.74 5.54
C VAL A 59 3.14 -0.77 5.48
N ASP A 60 2.01 -1.15 4.91
CA ASP A 60 1.62 -2.55 4.78
C ASP A 60 2.29 -3.19 3.56
N ILE A 61 2.49 -2.42 2.48
CA ILE A 61 2.99 -2.90 1.19
C ILE A 61 4.00 -1.90 0.61
N GLY A 62 5.12 -2.42 0.10
CA GLY A 62 6.09 -1.70 -0.71
C GLY A 62 6.08 -2.16 -2.16
N LEU A 63 6.17 -1.24 -3.12
CA LEU A 63 6.21 -1.54 -4.56
C LEU A 63 7.29 -0.69 -5.25
N THR A 64 8.34 -1.32 -5.77
CA THR A 64 9.43 -0.68 -6.52
C THR A 64 9.27 -0.93 -8.01
#